data_AF-A0A960TGX5-F1
#
_entry.id   AF-A0A960TGX5-F1
#
_cell.length_a   1.000
_cell.length_b   1.000
_cell.length_c   1.000
_cell.angle_alpha   90.00
_cell.angle_beta   90.00
_cell.angle_gamma   90.00
#
_symmetry.space_group_name_H-M   'P 1'
#
loop_
_entity.id
_entity.type
_entity.pdbx_description
1 polymer ?
#
loop_
_entity_poly.entity_id
_entity_poly.type
_entity_poly.pdbx_seq_one_letter_code
_entity_poly.pdbx_strand_id
1 'polypeptide(L)'
;MRSLIYRLILAVLFLSCSSEAEEKKAIQKAKDNLYLAIAVKNSDCNGMPDLPLLITDKKPSQFGLNACTYAIIQSECPFQIYPPICLEIYHYDVKDQGPRL
;
A
#
# COMPACT_ATOMS: atom_id res chain seq x y z
N MET A 1 -1.15 -45.76 -13.57
CA MET A 1 -0.60 -44.97 -12.44
C MET A 1 0.23 -43.76 -12.88
N ARG A 2 1.23 -43.89 -13.78
CA ARG A 2 2.06 -42.75 -14.26
C ARG A 2 1.28 -41.58 -14.89
N SER A 3 0.20 -41.86 -15.65
CA SER A 3 -0.66 -40.82 -16.27
C SER A 3 -1.48 -40.01 -15.26
N LEU A 4 -1.91 -40.62 -14.15
CA LEU A 4 -2.62 -39.95 -13.06
C LEU A 4 -1.71 -38.97 -12.31
N ILE A 5 -0.45 -39.36 -12.10
CA ILE A 5 0.56 -38.51 -11.45
C ILE A 5 0.85 -37.28 -12.32
N TYR A 6 0.98 -37.44 -13.64
CA TYR A 6 1.20 -36.32 -14.55
C TYR A 6 0.05 -35.31 -14.55
N ARG A 7 -1.20 -35.80 -14.50
CA ARG A 7 -2.39 -34.93 -14.42
C ARG A 7 -2.46 -34.17 -13.09
N LEU A 8 -2.10 -34.82 -11.98
CA LEU A 8 -2.03 -34.20 -10.65
C LEU A 8 -0.95 -33.12 -10.59
N ILE A 9 0.25 -33.39 -11.11
CA ILE A 9 1.35 -32.42 -11.14
C ILE A 9 0.98 -31.20 -12.01
N LEU A 10 0.38 -31.45 -13.19
CA LEU A 10 -0.06 -30.37 -14.07
C LEU A 10 -1.14 -29.50 -13.41
N ALA A 11 -2.12 -30.12 -12.73
CA ALA A 11 -3.18 -29.40 -12.02
C ALA A 11 -2.63 -28.52 -10.88
N VAL A 12 -1.63 -29.00 -10.12
CA VAL A 12 -0.99 -28.23 -9.04
C VAL A 12 -0.21 -27.03 -9.62
N LEU A 13 0.50 -27.20 -10.73
CA LEU A 13 1.23 -26.10 -11.39
C LEU A 13 0.29 -24.99 -11.89
N PHE A 14 -0.89 -25.34 -12.42
CA PHE A 14 -1.89 -24.35 -12.84
C PHE A 14 -2.52 -23.59 -11.66
N LEU A 15 -2.64 -24.20 -10.48
CA LEU A 15 -3.20 -23.56 -9.29
C LEU A 15 -2.23 -22.56 -8.63
N SER A 16 -0.92 -22.81 -8.66
CA SER A 16 0.07 -21.92 -8.04
C SER A 16 0.39 -20.68 -8.87
N CYS A 17 0.14 -20.69 -10.18
CA CYS A 17 0.45 -19.56 -11.06
C CYS A 17 -0.53 -18.38 -10.94
N SER A 18 -1.77 -18.64 -10.48
CA SER A 18 -2.81 -17.61 -10.39
C SER A 18 -2.71 -16.78 -9.12
N SER A 19 -2.29 -17.35 -7.99
CA SER A 19 -2.29 -16.66 -6.70
C SER A 19 -1.30 -15.48 -6.66
N GLU A 20 -0.10 -15.65 -7.22
CA GLU A 20 0.92 -14.59 -7.21
C GLU A 20 0.54 -13.40 -8.12
N ALA A 21 -0.08 -13.68 -9.26
CA ALA A 21 -0.52 -12.65 -10.20
C ALA A 21 -1.67 -11.81 -9.61
N GLU A 22 -2.64 -12.47 -8.97
CA GLU A 22 -3.75 -11.80 -8.29
C GLU A 22 -3.26 -10.95 -7.11
N GLU A 23 -2.31 -11.45 -6.33
CA GLU A 23 -1.71 -10.69 -5.22
C GLU A 23 -1.03 -9.41 -5.72
N LYS A 24 -0.17 -9.50 -6.74
CA LYS A 24 0.50 -8.32 -7.32
C LYS A 24 -0.50 -7.28 -7.83
N LYS A 25 -1.57 -7.73 -8.47
CA LYS A 25 -2.64 -6.87 -8.97
C LYS A 25 -3.39 -6.18 -7.83
N ALA A 26 -3.68 -6.91 -6.74
CA ALA A 26 -4.34 -6.36 -5.57
C ALA A 26 -3.48 -5.29 -4.86
N ILE A 27 -2.17 -5.53 -4.76
CA ILE A 27 -1.20 -4.56 -4.25
C ILE A 27 -1.14 -3.31 -5.12
N GLN A 28 -1.08 -3.47 -6.45
CA GLN A 28 -1.06 -2.33 -7.35
C GLN A 28 -2.33 -1.47 -7.21
N LYS A 29 -3.51 -2.11 -7.18
CA LYS A 29 -4.77 -1.40 -6.97
C LYS A 29 -4.79 -0.64 -5.63
N ALA A 30 -4.23 -1.21 -4.57
CA ALA A 30 -4.15 -0.54 -3.27
C ALA A 30 -3.20 0.67 -3.31
N LYS A 31 -2.10 0.61 -4.08
CA LYS A 31 -1.22 1.77 -4.32
C LYS A 31 -1.94 2.86 -5.10
N ASP A 32 -2.67 2.51 -6.16
CA ASP A 32 -3.41 3.47 -6.98
C ASP A 32 -4.48 4.20 -6.16
N ASN A 33 -5.20 3.46 -5.30
CA ASN A 33 -6.17 4.05 -4.36
C ASN A 33 -5.51 5.00 -3.35
N LEU A 34 -4.33 4.65 -2.84
CA LEU A 34 -3.58 5.50 -1.93
C LEU A 34 -3.20 6.82 -2.60
N TYR A 35 -2.65 6.77 -3.82
CA TYR A 35 -2.31 7.99 -4.57
C TYR A 35 -3.54 8.85 -4.86
N LEU A 36 -4.67 8.23 -5.20
CA LEU A 36 -5.92 8.94 -5.39
C LEU A 36 -6.40 9.62 -4.10
N ALA A 37 -6.33 8.94 -2.95
CA ALA A 37 -6.70 9.52 -1.67
C ALA A 37 -5.84 10.74 -1.30
N ILE A 38 -4.53 10.69 -1.57
CA ILE A 38 -3.62 11.83 -1.39
C ILE A 38 -4.04 13.00 -2.28
N ALA A 39 -4.32 12.75 -3.57
CA ALA A 39 -4.71 13.79 -4.52
C ALA A 39 -6.04 14.44 -4.13
N VAL A 40 -7.05 13.64 -3.77
CA VAL A 40 -8.34 14.12 -3.27
C VAL A 40 -8.14 14.95 -2.01
N LYS A 41 -7.37 14.44 -1.03
CA LYS A 41 -7.17 15.16 0.22
C LYS A 41 -6.42 16.48 0.06
N ASN A 42 -5.44 16.50 -0.83
CA ASN A 42 -4.72 17.72 -1.20
C ASN A 42 -5.67 18.76 -1.82
N SER A 43 -6.55 18.31 -2.72
CA SER A 43 -7.58 19.17 -3.31
C SER A 43 -8.56 19.71 -2.26
N ASP A 44 -8.98 18.87 -1.31
CA ASP A 44 -9.94 19.25 -0.27
C ASP A 44 -9.33 20.22 0.76
N CYS A 45 -8.06 20.03 1.12
CA CYS A 45 -7.39 20.78 2.18
C CYS A 45 -6.47 21.91 1.68
N ASN A 46 -6.36 22.11 0.36
CA ASN A 46 -5.48 23.08 -0.29
C ASN A 46 -4.01 22.99 0.20
N GLY A 47 -3.52 21.76 0.35
CA GLY A 47 -2.18 21.45 0.86
C GLY A 47 -1.95 19.95 1.02
N MET A 48 -0.71 19.53 0.78
CA MET A 48 -0.25 18.14 0.95
C MET A 48 0.96 18.11 1.89
N PRO A 49 1.26 16.96 2.50
CA PRO A 49 2.49 16.80 3.26
C PRO A 49 3.71 16.97 2.36
N ASP A 50 4.73 17.66 2.85
CA ASP A 50 5.98 17.93 2.09
C ASP A 50 6.78 16.66 1.80
N LEU A 51 6.54 15.60 2.55
CA LEU A 51 7.28 14.34 2.47
C LEU A 51 6.67 13.42 1.40
N PRO A 52 7.29 13.18 0.24
CA PRO A 52 6.77 12.16 -0.66
C PRO A 52 6.81 10.79 0.01
N LEU A 53 5.71 10.03 -0.04
CA LEU A 53 5.71 8.61 0.33
C LEU A 53 6.56 7.83 -0.69
N LEU A 54 7.87 7.79 -0.44
CA LEU A 54 8.79 7.01 -1.25
C LEU A 54 8.59 5.53 -0.90
N ILE A 55 8.18 4.75 -1.90
CA ILE A 55 8.12 3.29 -1.79
C ILE A 55 9.55 2.78 -1.59
N THR A 56 9.86 2.38 -0.36
CA THR A 56 11.14 1.75 -0.01
C THR A 56 11.22 0.33 -0.59
N ASP A 57 12.40 -0.30 -0.50
CA ASP A 57 12.65 -1.67 -0.98
C ASP A 57 11.72 -2.73 -0.35
N LYS A 58 11.03 -2.38 0.74
CA LYS A 58 9.99 -3.21 1.34
C LYS A 58 8.68 -3.05 0.59
N LYS A 59 8.20 -4.17 0.05
CA LYS A 59 6.88 -4.26 -0.60
C LYS A 59 5.79 -4.08 0.47
N PRO A 60 5.02 -2.98 0.44
CA PRO A 60 3.95 -2.77 1.41
C PRO A 60 2.84 -3.80 1.19
N SER A 61 2.21 -4.28 2.27
CA SER A 61 1.08 -5.21 2.18
C SER A 61 -0.19 -4.49 1.71
N GLN A 62 -1.11 -5.23 1.10
CA GLN A 62 -2.39 -4.68 0.65
C GLN A 62 -3.19 -4.09 1.82
N PHE A 63 -3.16 -4.77 2.97
CA PHE A 63 -3.81 -4.32 4.19
C PHE A 63 -3.24 -2.97 4.67
N GLY A 64 -1.91 -2.84 4.72
CA GLY A 64 -1.27 -1.59 5.10
C GLY A 64 -1.68 -0.45 4.18
N LEU A 65 -1.53 -0.64 2.87
CA LEU A 65 -1.90 0.37 1.87
C LEU A 65 -3.35 0.85 2.03
N ASN A 66 -4.29 -0.06 2.25
CA ASN A 66 -5.69 0.28 2.49
C ASN A 66 -5.90 1.02 3.82
N ALA A 67 -5.22 0.62 4.89
CA ALA A 67 -5.31 1.29 6.19
C ALA A 67 -4.78 2.74 6.11
N CYS A 68 -3.65 2.95 5.42
CA CYS A 68 -3.12 4.28 5.15
C CYS A 68 -4.07 5.11 4.28
N THR A 69 -4.63 4.52 3.22
CA THR A 69 -5.64 5.18 2.37
C THR A 69 -6.82 5.69 3.20
N TYR A 70 -7.37 4.83 4.07
CA TYR A 70 -8.48 5.20 4.95
C TYR A 70 -8.10 6.32 5.91
N ALA A 71 -6.92 6.23 6.53
CA ALA A 71 -6.44 7.24 7.46
C ALA A 71 -6.26 8.62 6.81
N ILE A 72 -5.79 8.68 5.55
CA ILE A 72 -5.66 9.93 4.79
C ILE A 72 -7.03 10.56 4.53
N ILE A 73 -8.01 9.78 4.10
CA ILE A 73 -9.37 10.27 3.85
C ILE A 73 -9.97 10.87 5.12
N GLN A 74 -9.79 10.19 6.26
CA GLN A 74 -10.29 10.59 7.58
C GLN A 74 -9.49 11.72 8.24
N SER A 75 -8.30 12.06 7.73
CA SER A 75 -7.48 13.11 8.33
C SER A 75 -8.20 14.45 8.30
N GLU A 76 -8.01 15.32 9.28
CA GLU A 76 -8.57 16.66 9.23
C GLU A 76 -7.69 17.59 8.40
N CYS A 77 -8.25 18.71 7.93
CA CYS A 77 -7.45 19.77 7.33
C CYS A 77 -6.80 20.63 8.44
N PRO A 78 -5.57 21.14 8.24
CA PRO A 78 -4.78 21.05 7.03
C PRO A 78 -4.02 19.71 6.92
N PHE A 79 -4.00 19.12 5.72
CA PHE A 79 -3.34 17.85 5.46
C PHE A 79 -1.83 18.02 5.25
N GLN A 80 -1.11 18.28 6.34
CA GLN A 80 0.34 18.58 6.32
C GLN A 80 1.23 17.41 6.76
N ILE A 81 0.67 16.39 7.41
CA ILE A 81 1.42 15.25 7.93
C ILE A 81 0.68 13.97 7.58
N TYR A 82 1.43 12.95 7.15
CA TYR A 82 0.87 11.63 6.94
C TYR A 82 0.48 10.96 8.27
N PRO A 83 -0.66 10.26 8.31
CA PRO A 83 -1.02 9.45 9.48
C PRO A 83 0.09 8.45 9.86
N PRO A 84 0.29 8.15 11.16
CA PRO A 84 1.36 7.25 11.61
C PRO A 84 1.37 5.90 10.92
N ILE A 85 0.19 5.33 10.64
CA ILE A 85 0.06 4.05 9.92
C ILE A 85 0.69 4.10 8.52
N CYS A 86 0.64 5.25 7.85
CA CYS A 86 1.33 5.44 6.57
C CYS A 86 2.84 5.38 6.77
N LEU A 87 3.39 6.08 7.77
CA LEU A 87 4.82 6.11 8.04
C LEU A 87 5.38 4.73 8.39
N GLU A 88 4.63 3.92 9.13
CA GLU A 88 5.00 2.54 9.48
C GLU A 88 5.15 1.64 8.25
N ILE A 89 4.23 1.75 7.29
CA ILE A 89 4.26 0.98 6.04
C ILE A 89 5.49 1.32 5.20
N TYR A 90 5.89 2.59 5.23
CA TYR A 90 7.04 3.08 4.49
C TYR A 90 8.35 3.06 5.29
N HIS A 91 8.32 2.58 6.55
CA HIS A 91 9.46 2.61 7.48
C HIS A 91 10.12 3.98 7.58
N TYR A 92 9.34 5.06 7.49
CA TYR A 92 9.85 6.37 7.85
C TYR A 92 10.08 6.41 9.36
N ASP A 93 11.34 6.59 9.77
CA ASP A 93 11.69 6.76 11.17
C ASP A 93 11.08 8.08 11.65
N VAL A 94 10.08 8.02 12.54
CA VAL A 94 9.38 9.19 13.10
C VAL A 94 10.33 10.13 13.86
N LYS A 95 11.58 9.69 14.10
CA LYS A 95 12.64 10.47 14.75
C LYS A 95 13.12 11.70 13.97
N ASP A 96 12.86 11.78 12.66
CA ASP A 96 13.13 13.00 11.87
C ASP A 96 12.00 14.03 11.92
N GLN A 97 10.89 13.73 12.61
CA GLN A 97 9.93 14.76 13.02
C GLN A 97 10.51 15.47 14.26
N GLY A 98 11.43 16.40 14.03
CA GLY A 98 11.95 17.27 15.09
C GLY A 98 10.83 17.92 15.92
N PRO A 99 11.10 18.30 17.17
CA PRO A 99 10.08 18.89 18.04
C PRO A 99 9.57 20.21 17.43
N ARG A 100 8.26 20.28 17.19
CA ARG A 100 7.59 21.55 16.87
C ARG A 100 7.47 22.35 18.16
N LEU A 101 8.41 23.29 18.37
CA LEU A 101 8.19 24.51 19.15
C LEU A 101 7.39 25.51 18.31
#